data_AF-A0A8J8N8W8-F1
#
_entry.id   AF-A0A8J8N8W8-F1
#
_cell.length_a   1.000
_cell.length_b   1.000
_cell.length_c   1.000
_cell.angle_alpha   90.00
_cell.angle_beta   90.00
_cell.angle_gamma   90.00
#
_symmetry.space_group_name_H-M   'P 1'
#
loop_
_entity.id
_entity.type
_entity.pdbx_description
1 polymer ?
#
loop_
_entity_poly.entity_id
_entity_poly.type
_entity_poly.pdbx_seq_one_letter_code
_entity_poly.pdbx_strand_id
1 'polypeptide(L)'
;MGGLWWWMPRKAKEEEPESLELPLEIGAVDEEEGMVRMVARLLAHPTPVVDVHQLDELLGIAGLESLDYRRVRRSRYIKAVNQQYQVQAGKELIVRTKSEVDKRIILYRISP
;
A
#
# COMPACT_ATOMS: atom_id res chain seq x y z
N MET A 1 7.18 22.39 -19.34
CA MET A 1 7.74 21.01 -19.28
C MET A 1 7.27 20.39 -17.98
N GLY A 2 6.46 19.34 -18.04
CA GLY A 2 6.04 18.53 -16.88
C GLY A 2 4.65 18.89 -16.36
N GLY A 3 3.64 18.09 -16.71
CA GLY A 3 2.22 18.38 -16.53
C GLY A 3 1.74 18.36 -15.08
N LEU A 4 0.81 19.27 -14.80
CA LEU A 4 -0.05 19.30 -13.61
C LEU A 4 -0.91 18.03 -13.57
N TRP A 5 -0.65 17.15 -12.60
CA TRP A 5 -1.50 16.00 -12.32
C TRP A 5 -2.72 16.45 -11.53
N TRP A 6 -3.79 16.82 -12.24
CA TRP A 6 -5.12 16.98 -11.66
C TRP A 6 -5.80 15.62 -11.61
N TRP A 7 -6.22 15.17 -10.43
CA TRP A 7 -7.39 14.28 -10.38
C TRP A 7 -8.16 14.45 -9.07
N MET A 8 -9.40 14.92 -9.20
CA MET A 8 -10.43 15.00 -8.16
C MET A 8 -11.17 13.65 -8.08
N PRO A 9 -11.61 13.21 -6.89
CA PRO A 9 -12.37 11.97 -6.76
C PRO A 9 -13.79 12.13 -7.32
N ARG A 10 -14.17 11.25 -8.26
CA ARG A 10 -15.56 11.06 -8.66
C ARG A 10 -16.28 10.26 -7.57
N LYS A 11 -17.34 10.81 -6.98
CA LYS A 11 -18.30 10.02 -6.21
C LYS A 11 -19.14 9.20 -7.18
N ALA A 12 -19.12 7.87 -7.04
CA ALA A 12 -20.10 6.99 -7.66
C ALA A 12 -20.91 6.34 -6.53
N LYS A 13 -22.23 6.45 -6.70
CA LYS A 13 -23.30 5.96 -5.83
C LYS A 13 -23.49 4.46 -6.05
N GLU A 14 -23.84 3.75 -4.99
CA GLU A 14 -24.08 2.29 -4.86
C GLU A 14 -25.03 1.73 -5.93
N GLU A 15 -24.86 0.44 -6.32
CA GLU A 15 -25.88 -0.64 -6.35
C GLU A 15 -25.20 -2.04 -6.46
N GLU A 16 -25.16 -2.75 -5.32
CA GLU A 16 -25.35 -4.19 -4.94
C GLU A 16 -25.23 -5.44 -5.90
N PRO A 17 -25.19 -6.71 -5.39
CA PRO A 17 -24.02 -7.59 -5.48
C PRO A 17 -24.26 -8.95 -6.18
N GLU A 18 -23.20 -9.57 -6.74
CA GLU A 18 -23.27 -10.96 -7.20
C GLU A 18 -22.00 -11.75 -6.84
N SER A 19 -22.07 -12.34 -5.65
CA SER A 19 -21.67 -13.72 -5.30
C SER A 19 -20.54 -14.38 -6.10
N LEU A 20 -19.29 -14.26 -5.62
CA LEU A 20 -18.25 -15.28 -5.83
C LEU A 20 -17.48 -15.44 -4.51
N GLU A 21 -17.89 -16.45 -3.74
CA GLU A 21 -17.26 -16.85 -2.48
C GLU A 21 -15.83 -17.35 -2.74
N LEU A 22 -14.84 -16.55 -2.39
CA LEU A 22 -13.46 -17.00 -2.20
C LEU A 22 -13.31 -17.50 -0.74
N PRO A 23 -12.60 -18.60 -0.48
CA PRO A 23 -12.47 -19.14 0.87
C PRO A 23 -11.89 -18.10 1.84
N LEU A 24 -12.74 -17.63 2.74
CA LEU A 24 -12.43 -16.71 3.84
C LEU A 24 -11.74 -17.49 4.96
N GLU A 25 -10.41 -17.51 4.93
CA GLU A 25 -9.59 -17.94 6.07
C GLU A 25 -8.57 -16.85 6.43
N ILE A 26 -9.02 -15.61 6.63
CA ILE A 26 -8.42 -14.65 7.57
C ILE A 26 -9.55 -13.75 8.05
N GLY A 27 -9.83 -13.79 9.36
CA GLY A 27 -10.96 -13.15 10.01
C GLY A 27 -11.16 -11.68 9.65
N ALA A 28 -12.44 -11.33 9.50
CA ALA A 28 -12.98 -9.98 9.48
C ALA A 28 -12.74 -9.27 10.84
N VAL A 29 -11.48 -8.97 11.13
CA VAL A 29 -11.13 -7.90 12.05
C VAL A 29 -11.13 -6.64 11.19
N ASP A 30 -12.03 -5.70 11.48
CA ASP A 30 -12.34 -4.50 10.69
C ASP A 30 -11.23 -4.08 9.72
N GLU A 31 -11.56 -3.95 8.42
CA GLU A 31 -10.59 -3.56 7.39
C GLU A 31 -9.81 -2.29 7.78
N GLU A 32 -10.46 -1.41 8.57
CA GLU A 32 -9.89 -0.20 9.14
C GLU A 32 -8.91 -0.48 10.31
N GLU A 33 -9.24 -1.37 11.25
CA GLU A 33 -8.31 -1.83 12.30
C GLU A 33 -7.09 -2.52 11.69
N GLY A 34 -7.30 -3.33 10.64
CA GLY A 34 -6.21 -3.96 9.88
C GLY A 34 -5.27 -2.92 9.25
N MET A 35 -5.82 -1.83 8.72
CA MET A 35 -5.04 -0.76 8.09
C MET A 35 -4.28 0.07 9.12
N VAL A 36 -4.90 0.43 10.26
CA VAL A 36 -4.23 1.13 11.37
C VAL A 36 -3.06 0.32 11.89
N ARG A 37 -3.24 -0.99 12.11
CA ARG A 37 -2.15 -1.89 12.54
C ARG A 37 -1.03 -1.96 11.49
N MET A 38 -1.37 -1.97 10.21
CA MET A 38 -0.39 -1.95 9.12
C MET A 38 0.42 -0.66 9.11
N VAL A 39 -0.23 0.51 9.24
CA VAL A 39 0.46 1.81 9.34
C VAL A 39 1.38 1.83 10.56
N ALA A 40 0.92 1.35 11.72
CA ALA A 40 1.76 1.26 12.92
C ALA A 40 3.00 0.37 12.71
N ARG A 41 2.85 -0.77 12.02
CA ARG A 41 3.99 -1.65 11.67
C ARG A 41 4.99 -0.97 10.75
N LEU A 42 4.52 -0.19 9.77
CA LEU A 42 5.38 0.58 8.87
C LEU A 42 6.15 1.66 9.63
N LEU A 43 5.50 2.37 10.55
CA LEU A 43 6.11 3.41 11.38
C LEU A 43 7.13 2.84 12.40
N ALA A 44 6.88 1.64 12.92
CA ALA A 44 7.78 0.97 13.86
C ALA A 44 8.98 0.29 13.16
N HIS A 45 9.00 0.24 11.83
CA HIS A 45 10.07 -0.40 11.10
C HIS A 45 11.37 0.43 11.18
N PRO A 46 12.50 -0.16 11.63
CA PRO A 46 13.71 0.60 11.96
C PRO A 46 14.43 1.18 10.74
N THR A 47 14.26 0.56 9.56
CA THR A 47 14.92 0.98 8.33
C THR A 47 14.02 1.87 7.48
N PRO A 48 14.47 3.09 7.10
CA PRO A 48 13.66 4.03 6.35
C PRO A 48 13.55 3.67 4.86
N VAL A 49 14.34 2.72 4.37
CA VAL A 49 14.35 2.30 2.97
C VAL A 49 14.29 0.78 2.94
N VAL A 50 13.32 0.25 2.20
CA VAL A 50 13.07 -1.17 2.06
C VAL A 50 12.96 -1.56 0.59
N ASP A 51 13.34 -2.79 0.28
CA ASP A 51 13.11 -3.36 -1.05
C ASP A 51 11.67 -3.87 -1.23
N VAL A 52 11.40 -4.45 -2.40
CA VAL A 52 10.07 -4.97 -2.75
C VAL A 52 9.63 -6.16 -1.89
N HIS A 53 10.56 -7.03 -1.49
CA HIS A 53 10.28 -8.22 -0.70
C HIS A 53 9.99 -7.84 0.74
N GLN A 54 10.83 -6.97 1.31
CA GLN A 54 10.63 -6.41 2.64
C GLN A 54 9.32 -5.63 2.74
N LEU A 55 8.97 -4.84 1.72
CA LEU A 55 7.67 -4.17 1.71
C LEU A 55 6.51 -5.17 1.65
N ASP A 56 6.61 -6.24 0.85
CA ASP A 56 5.56 -7.27 0.77
C ASP A 56 5.35 -7.99 2.11
N GLU A 57 6.41 -8.18 2.90
CA GLU A 57 6.32 -8.71 4.27
C GLU A 57 5.62 -7.74 5.23
N LEU A 58 5.99 -6.45 5.16
CA LEU A 58 5.36 -5.39 5.97
C LEU A 58 3.87 -5.24 5.65
N LEU A 59 3.49 -5.40 4.37
CA LEU A 59 2.11 -5.37 3.90
C LEU A 59 1.37 -6.71 4.07
N GLY A 60 2.05 -7.78 4.52
CA GLY A 60 1.44 -9.10 4.72
C GLY A 60 1.02 -9.81 3.42
N ILE A 61 1.63 -9.47 2.29
CA ILE A 61 1.32 -10.05 0.97
C ILE A 61 2.44 -10.93 0.39
N ALA A 62 3.53 -11.13 1.14
CA ALA A 62 4.67 -11.93 0.70
C ALA A 62 4.29 -13.38 0.34
N GLY A 63 3.32 -13.98 1.04
CA GLY A 63 2.85 -15.34 0.83
C GLY A 63 1.96 -15.57 -0.39
N LEU A 64 1.60 -14.51 -1.14
CA LEU A 64 0.82 -14.66 -2.36
C LEU A 64 1.71 -15.20 -3.49
N GLU A 65 1.31 -16.33 -4.09
CA GLU A 65 2.10 -17.00 -5.12
C GLU A 65 2.25 -16.17 -6.39
N SER A 66 1.17 -15.56 -6.87
CA SER A 66 1.17 -14.77 -8.10
C SER A 66 1.89 -13.43 -7.92
N LEU A 67 2.97 -13.24 -8.67
CA LEU A 67 3.73 -11.99 -8.74
C LEU A 67 2.87 -10.83 -9.24
N ASP A 68 2.03 -11.06 -10.25
CA ASP A 68 1.12 -10.04 -10.78
C ASP A 68 0.07 -9.65 -9.75
N TYR A 69 -0.49 -10.63 -9.03
CA TYR A 69 -1.43 -10.36 -7.96
C TYR A 69 -0.78 -9.59 -6.80
N ARG A 70 0.45 -9.95 -6.40
CA ARG A 70 1.25 -9.17 -5.42
C ARG A 70 1.45 -7.74 -5.87
N ARG A 71 1.83 -7.53 -7.14
CA ARG A 71 2.04 -6.19 -7.70
C ARG A 71 0.78 -5.34 -7.63
N VAL A 72 -0.38 -5.90 -7.96
CA VAL A 72 -1.68 -5.21 -7.87
C VAL A 72 -2.02 -4.89 -6.41
N ARG A 73 -1.91 -5.88 -5.51
CA ARG A 73 -2.20 -5.71 -4.07
C ARG A 73 -1.28 -4.67 -3.43
N ARG A 74 0.03 -4.73 -3.68
CA ARG A 74 1.01 -3.74 -3.21
C ARG A 74 0.61 -2.33 -3.61
N SER A 75 0.24 -2.13 -4.88
CA SER A 75 -0.17 -0.81 -5.36
C SER A 75 -1.43 -0.30 -4.66
N ARG A 76 -2.39 -1.18 -4.37
CA ARG A 76 -3.61 -0.82 -3.61
C ARG A 76 -3.27 -0.45 -2.17
N TYR A 77 -2.45 -1.26 -1.49
CA TYR A 77 -2.04 -1.00 -0.12
C TYR A 77 -1.23 0.28 0.04
N ILE A 78 -0.23 0.53 -0.82
CA ILE A 78 0.54 1.79 -0.79
C ILE A 78 -0.40 2.98 -0.91
N LYS A 79 -1.37 2.92 -1.83
CA LYS A 79 -2.33 4.02 -2.03
C LYS A 79 -3.21 4.23 -0.79
N ALA A 80 -3.74 3.16 -0.22
CA ALA A 80 -4.58 3.23 0.97
C ALA A 80 -3.82 3.78 2.19
N VAL A 81 -2.61 3.26 2.44
CA VAL A 81 -1.72 3.73 3.52
C VAL A 81 -1.37 5.20 3.34
N ASN A 82 -0.94 5.62 2.15
CA ASN A 82 -0.59 7.01 1.91
C ASN A 82 -1.81 7.92 2.05
N GLN A 83 -3.00 7.49 1.60
CA GLN A 83 -4.22 8.28 1.75
C GLN A 83 -4.57 8.48 3.22
N GLN A 84 -4.52 7.42 4.03
CA GLN A 84 -4.78 7.51 5.47
C GLN A 84 -3.75 8.41 6.17
N TYR A 85 -2.47 8.21 5.87
CA TYR A 85 -1.39 9.00 6.48
C TYR A 85 -1.42 10.46 6.03
N GLN A 86 -1.79 10.73 4.78
CA GLN A 86 -1.96 12.09 4.25
C GLN A 86 -3.07 12.85 5.00
N VAL A 87 -4.18 12.18 5.34
CA VAL A 87 -5.26 12.78 6.13
C VAL A 87 -4.80 13.09 7.56
N GLN A 88 -3.94 12.25 8.15
CA GLN A 88 -3.48 12.40 9.54
C GLN A 88 -2.30 13.38 9.69
N ALA A 89 -1.32 13.34 8.78
CA ALA A 89 -0.03 14.01 8.89
C ALA A 89 0.27 15.00 7.74
N GLY A 90 -0.58 15.05 6.71
CA GLY A 90 -0.41 15.97 5.58
C GLY A 90 0.67 15.57 4.56
N LYS A 91 1.19 14.34 4.63
CA LYS A 91 2.20 13.81 3.69
C LYS A 91 2.04 12.31 3.45
N GLU A 92 2.70 11.80 2.41
CA GLU A 92 2.76 10.37 2.11
C GLU A 92 3.73 9.64 3.04
N LEU A 93 3.35 8.45 3.51
CA LEU A 93 4.20 7.61 4.35
C LEU A 93 5.22 6.82 3.51
N ILE A 94 4.78 6.28 2.38
CA ILE A 94 5.57 5.42 1.50
C ILE A 94 5.82 6.13 0.16
N VAL A 95 7.09 6.38 -0.16
CA VAL A 95 7.50 7.01 -1.42
C VAL A 95 8.40 6.05 -2.21
N ARG A 96 8.13 5.89 -3.50
CA ARG A 96 9.00 5.10 -4.39
C ARG A 96 10.26 5.89 -4.72
N THR A 97 11.41 5.28 -4.54
CA THR A 97 12.71 5.85 -4.93
C THR A 97 13.51 4.85 -5.77
N LYS A 98 14.49 5.35 -6.53
CA LYS A 98 15.44 4.48 -7.23
C LYS A 98 16.66 4.26 -6.34
N SER A 99 17.25 3.08 -6.40
CA SER A 99 18.54 2.84 -5.74
C SER A 99 19.63 3.73 -6.34
N GLU A 100 20.52 4.22 -5.49
CA GLU A 100 21.69 5.01 -5.90
C GLU A 100 22.78 4.13 -6.53
N VAL A 101 22.84 2.86 -6.12
CA VAL A 101 23.82 1.88 -6.61
C VAL A 101 23.41 1.34 -7.98
N ASP A 102 22.12 1.03 -8.17
CA ASP A 102 21.57 0.62 -9.46
C ASP A 102 20.18 1.23 -9.68
N LYS A 103 20.10 2.19 -10.62
CA LYS A 103 18.87 2.90 -10.95
C LYS A 103 17.75 2.01 -11.52
N ARG A 104 18.05 0.74 -11.85
CA ARG A 104 17.05 -0.27 -12.26
C ARG A 104 16.27 -0.81 -11.07
N ILE A 105 16.82 -0.72 -9.87
CA ILE A 105 16.19 -1.20 -8.64
C ILE A 105 15.27 -0.11 -8.09
N ILE A 106 14.02 -0.49 -7.85
CA ILE A 106 13.05 0.34 -7.13
C ILE A 106 13.09 -0.03 -5.64
N LEU A 107 13.21 1.00 -4.81
CA LEU A 107 13.15 0.92 -3.37
C LEU A 107 11.94 1.73 -2.88
N TYR A 108 11.53 1.48 -1.66
CA TYR A 108 10.44 2.17 -1.00
C TYR A 108 10.97 2.85 0.24
N ARG A 109 10.83 4.17 0.29
CA ARG A 109 11.18 4.97 1.45
C ARG A 109 9.96 5.11 2.34
N ILE A 110 10.08 4.70 3.59
CA ILE A 110 9.07 4.87 4.64
C ILE A 110 9.53 6.04 5.50
N SER A 111 8.74 7.12 5.54
CA SER A 111 9.06 8.32 6.31
C SER A 111 7.82 8.84 7.04
N PRO A 112 7.85 8.89 8.38
CA PRO A 112 6.87 9.65 9.14
C PRO A 112 7.05 11.16 8.96
#